data_AF-A0AAD5M0F7-F1
#
_entry.id   AF-A0AAD5M0F7-F1
#
_cell.length_a   1.000
_cell.length_b   1.000
_cell.length_c   1.000
_cell.angle_alpha   90.00
_cell.angle_beta   90.00
_cell.angle_gamma   90.00
#
_symmetry.space_group_name_H-M   'P 1'
#
loop_
_entity.id
_entity.type
_entity.pdbx_description
1 polymer ?
#
loop_
_entity_poly.entity_id
_entity_poly.type
_entity_poly.pdbx_seq_one_letter_code
_entity_poly.pdbx_strand_id
1 'polypeptide(L)'
;MASWQSLENWLYMTTFLAAKAVPVVAVGSSVVFAIAPWHTVKSIQRTGSTMQFSFAPFFFFFVSSVLYTLYALVTRNVLMGSTAMLSSTLGLHYVYVFCRHSADPRRPIRSVLGALIAIALLVMHASTRPEKEAQLLIGLPGNALSLLTSASPLLQIRTILRTKDASSLPLGMSVMNVVAGGVWMIYGIMLRDLLISLPNLFALTMGVIQVALILRFPPKHRGVHPATIATVSSISIVPMLEPKDFVIANARAGEIQVEVFVAGDGVNYPKKGQTVVVHYIAYLQDGKKFDSSRDREKPFKFKLGAEQVIPGLDEAVERLCMKERAKIFIPADKAYGRKGFPGLVPPNTNLVFDLELLTFR
;
A
#
# COMPACT_ATOMS: atom_id res chain seq x y z
N MET A 1 19.68 -19.88 -50.83
CA MET A 1 19.80 -20.96 -49.82
C MET A 1 20.65 -20.53 -48.61
N ALA A 2 21.81 -19.90 -48.79
CA ALA A 2 22.65 -19.42 -47.68
C ALA A 2 21.95 -18.46 -46.68
N SER A 3 21.03 -17.60 -47.14
CA SER A 3 20.28 -16.66 -46.31
C SER A 3 19.24 -17.31 -45.40
N TRP A 4 18.64 -18.41 -45.83
CA TRP A 4 17.63 -19.14 -45.08
C TRP A 4 18.27 -19.96 -43.95
N GLN A 5 19.39 -20.63 -44.24
CA GLN A 5 20.17 -21.34 -43.24
C GLN A 5 20.72 -20.39 -42.15
N SER A 6 21.15 -19.17 -42.54
CA SER A 6 21.61 -18.18 -41.57
C SER A 6 20.48 -17.66 -40.67
N LEU A 7 19.27 -17.50 -41.21
CA LEU A 7 18.08 -17.10 -40.44
C LEU A 7 17.67 -18.21 -39.45
N GLU A 8 17.67 -19.46 -39.89
CA GLU A 8 17.39 -20.62 -39.03
C GLU A 8 18.42 -20.76 -37.91
N ASN A 9 19.72 -20.65 -38.23
CA ASN A 9 20.79 -20.69 -37.23
C ASN A 9 20.68 -19.55 -36.23
N TRP A 10 20.31 -18.35 -36.69
CA TRP A 10 20.09 -17.20 -35.83
C TRP A 10 18.88 -17.40 -34.91
N LEU A 11 17.75 -17.88 -35.44
CA LEU A 11 16.56 -18.22 -34.66
C LEU A 11 16.84 -19.33 -33.63
N TYR A 12 17.62 -20.34 -34.01
CA TYR A 12 18.04 -21.41 -33.10
C TYR A 12 18.91 -20.86 -31.98
N MET A 13 19.90 -20.02 -32.31
CA MET A 13 20.79 -19.45 -31.30
C MET A 13 20.05 -18.50 -30.35
N THR A 14 19.15 -17.66 -30.86
CA THR A 14 18.36 -16.75 -30.01
C THR A 14 17.39 -17.50 -29.11
N THR A 15 16.70 -18.53 -29.62
CA THR A 15 15.82 -19.38 -28.81
C THR A 15 16.59 -20.18 -27.77
N PHE A 16 17.76 -20.72 -28.13
CA PHE A 16 18.65 -21.42 -27.21
C PHE A 16 19.13 -20.52 -26.07
N LEU A 17 19.63 -19.31 -26.39
CA LEU A 17 20.06 -18.34 -25.40
C LEU A 17 18.90 -17.88 -24.50
N ALA A 18 17.73 -17.61 -25.09
CA ALA A 18 16.53 -17.26 -24.34
C ALA A 18 16.11 -18.38 -23.38
N ALA A 19 16.17 -19.64 -23.82
CA ALA A 19 15.84 -20.80 -22.99
C ALA A 19 16.73 -20.96 -21.75
N LYS A 20 17.96 -20.43 -21.78
CA LYS A 20 18.87 -20.40 -20.62
C LYS A 20 18.72 -19.12 -19.79
N ALA A 21 18.56 -17.98 -20.43
CA ALA A 21 18.56 -16.68 -19.76
C ALA A 21 17.22 -16.39 -19.04
N VAL A 22 16.08 -16.64 -19.69
CA VAL A 22 14.75 -16.30 -19.16
C VAL A 22 14.50 -16.91 -17.78
N PRO A 23 14.74 -18.23 -17.55
CA PRO A 23 14.68 -18.84 -16.23
C PRO A 23 15.45 -18.09 -15.13
N VAL A 24 16.71 -17.73 -15.41
CA VAL A 24 17.60 -17.07 -14.45
C VAL A 24 17.10 -15.68 -14.11
N VAL A 25 16.71 -14.90 -15.13
CA VAL A 25 16.17 -13.56 -14.94
C VAL A 25 14.82 -13.61 -14.22
N ALA A 26 13.98 -14.61 -14.50
CA ALA A 26 12.70 -14.80 -13.83
C ALA A 26 12.90 -14.99 -12.32
N VAL A 27 13.81 -15.91 -11.93
CA VAL A 27 14.17 -16.14 -10.52
C VAL A 27 14.70 -14.86 -9.87
N GLY A 28 15.66 -14.19 -10.51
CA GLY A 28 16.22 -12.94 -9.98
C GLY A 28 15.17 -11.85 -9.78
N SER A 29 14.28 -11.66 -10.75
CA SER A 29 13.19 -10.68 -10.66
C SER A 29 12.21 -11.00 -9.53
N SER A 30 11.87 -12.27 -9.32
CA SER A 30 10.98 -12.70 -8.24
C SER A 30 11.60 -12.50 -6.86
N VAL A 31 12.91 -12.75 -6.71
CA VAL A 31 13.63 -12.50 -5.45
C VAL A 31 13.61 -11.02 -5.09
N VAL A 32 13.93 -10.14 -6.06
CA VAL A 32 13.90 -8.69 -5.84
C VAL A 32 12.50 -8.23 -5.46
N PHE A 33 11.47 -8.71 -6.16
CA PHE A 33 10.08 -8.36 -5.86
C PHE A 33 9.66 -8.85 -4.47
N ALA A 34 10.02 -10.07 -4.10
CA ALA A 34 9.68 -10.66 -2.81
C ALA A 34 10.32 -9.89 -1.63
N ILE A 35 11.51 -9.33 -1.83
CA ILE A 35 12.23 -8.55 -0.81
C ILE A 35 11.75 -7.09 -0.76
N ALA A 36 11.02 -6.59 -1.76
CA ALA A 36 10.61 -5.18 -1.83
C ALA A 36 9.91 -4.65 -0.54
N PRO A 37 9.02 -5.40 0.14
CA PRO A 37 8.40 -4.95 1.38
C PRO A 37 9.31 -4.97 2.62
N TRP A 38 10.55 -5.51 2.52
CA TRP A 38 11.45 -5.71 3.65
C TRP A 38 11.77 -4.43 4.42
N HIS A 39 11.99 -3.32 3.71
CA HIS A 39 12.23 -2.03 4.34
C HIS A 39 11.04 -1.61 5.23
N THR A 40 9.82 -1.77 4.72
CA THR A 40 8.59 -1.48 5.43
C THR A 40 8.44 -2.36 6.68
N VAL A 41 8.69 -3.66 6.53
CA VAL A 41 8.61 -4.61 7.66
C VAL A 41 9.64 -4.26 8.74
N LYS A 42 10.87 -3.91 8.36
CA LYS A 42 11.90 -3.45 9.29
C LYS A 42 11.51 -2.14 9.97
N SER A 43 10.83 -1.24 9.26
CA SER A 43 10.28 -0.01 9.83
C SER A 43 9.24 -0.33 10.91
N ILE A 44 8.27 -1.21 10.63
CA ILE A 44 7.25 -1.65 11.60
C ILE A 44 7.88 -2.23 12.87
N GLN A 45 8.91 -3.07 12.71
CA GLN A 45 9.63 -3.65 13.86
C GLN A 45 10.35 -2.58 14.70
N ARG A 46 10.96 -1.58 14.06
CA ARG A 46 11.67 -0.50 14.75
C ARG A 46 10.72 0.46 15.46
N THR A 47 9.59 0.78 14.84
CA THR A 47 8.60 1.71 15.40
C THR A 47 7.64 1.04 16.38
N GLY A 48 7.54 -0.29 16.34
CA GLY A 48 6.56 -1.04 17.13
C GLY A 48 5.10 -0.81 16.69
N SER A 49 4.88 -0.23 15.51
CA SER A 49 3.56 0.20 15.05
C SER A 49 3.36 0.03 13.55
N THR A 50 2.17 -0.42 13.16
CA THR A 50 1.74 -0.59 11.75
C THR A 50 1.15 0.67 11.14
N MET A 51 1.03 1.76 11.89
CA MET A 51 0.21 2.96 11.61
C MET A 51 0.48 3.73 10.31
N GLN A 52 1.54 3.41 9.59
CA GLN A 52 1.84 3.99 8.28
C GLN A 52 1.55 3.02 7.14
N PHE A 53 1.17 1.77 7.41
CA PHE A 53 1.11 0.72 6.40
C PHE A 53 -0.20 -0.04 6.47
N SER A 54 -0.83 -0.25 5.32
CA SER A 54 -2.04 -1.07 5.24
C SER A 54 -1.70 -2.56 5.27
N PHE A 55 -2.60 -3.38 5.81
CA PHE A 55 -2.42 -4.83 5.87
C PHE A 55 -2.53 -5.52 4.50
N ALA A 56 -3.39 -4.98 3.64
CA ALA A 56 -3.81 -5.61 2.39
C ALA A 56 -2.65 -6.01 1.45
N PRO A 57 -1.60 -5.18 1.24
CA PRO A 57 -0.48 -5.57 0.38
C PRO A 57 0.27 -6.82 0.88
N PHE A 58 0.54 -6.92 2.19
CA PHE A 58 1.20 -8.08 2.78
C PHE A 58 0.33 -9.33 2.71
N PHE A 59 -0.96 -9.17 3.00
CA PHE A 59 -1.94 -10.24 2.93
C PHE A 59 -2.09 -10.81 1.52
N PHE A 60 -2.32 -9.95 0.52
CA PHE A 60 -2.51 -10.39 -0.86
C PHE A 60 -1.22 -10.95 -1.47
N PHE A 61 -0.06 -10.40 -1.11
CA PHE A 61 1.23 -10.98 -1.50
C PHE A 61 1.40 -12.40 -0.94
N PHE A 62 1.09 -12.62 0.34
CA PHE A 62 1.15 -13.94 0.95
C PHE A 62 0.19 -14.93 0.29
N VAL A 63 -1.08 -14.58 0.16
CA VAL A 63 -2.11 -15.44 -0.45
C VAL A 63 -1.77 -15.78 -1.90
N SER A 64 -1.37 -14.78 -2.70
CA SER A 64 -0.95 -14.98 -4.08
C SER A 64 0.26 -15.91 -4.18
N SER A 65 1.26 -15.75 -3.33
CA SER A 65 2.45 -16.60 -3.31
C SER A 65 2.12 -18.06 -2.98
N VAL A 66 1.18 -18.30 -2.05
CA VAL A 66 0.71 -19.65 -1.73
C VAL A 66 -0.02 -20.28 -2.92
N LEU A 67 -0.91 -19.53 -3.58
CA LEU A 67 -1.61 -20.02 -4.77
C LEU A 67 -0.65 -20.35 -5.91
N TYR A 68 0.38 -19.52 -6.14
CA TYR A 68 1.40 -19.81 -7.14
C TYR A 68 2.32 -20.97 -6.77
N THR A 69 2.57 -21.19 -5.48
CA THR A 69 3.27 -22.40 -5.00
C THR A 69 2.45 -23.65 -5.31
N LEU A 70 1.16 -23.64 -5.00
CA LEU A 70 0.25 -24.76 -5.31
C LEU A 70 0.15 -25.01 -6.81
N TYR A 71 0.03 -23.93 -7.60
CA TYR A 71 0.00 -24.01 -9.05
C TYR A 71 1.27 -24.66 -9.62
N ALA A 72 2.43 -24.27 -9.10
CA ALA A 72 3.72 -24.83 -9.50
C ALA A 72 3.85 -26.32 -9.13
N LEU A 73 3.26 -26.75 -8.00
CA LEU A 73 3.22 -28.17 -7.62
C LEU A 73 2.37 -28.99 -8.60
N VAL A 74 1.17 -28.50 -8.96
CA VAL A 74 0.29 -29.19 -9.92
C VAL A 74 0.89 -29.25 -11.31
N THR A 75 1.54 -28.18 -11.77
CA THR A 75 2.23 -28.14 -13.07
C THR A 75 3.63 -28.77 -13.06
N ARG A 76 4.10 -29.25 -11.90
CA ARG A 76 5.45 -29.79 -11.68
C ARG A 76 6.56 -28.83 -12.13
N ASN A 77 6.30 -27.52 -12.03
CA ASN A 77 7.22 -26.47 -12.45
C ASN A 77 8.15 -26.10 -11.30
N VAL A 78 9.30 -26.77 -11.22
CA VAL A 78 10.28 -26.60 -10.13
C VAL A 78 10.79 -25.16 -10.01
N LEU A 79 11.03 -24.49 -11.14
CA LEU A 79 11.53 -23.12 -11.13
C LEU A 79 10.51 -22.17 -10.51
N MET A 80 9.27 -22.22 -10.99
CA MET A 80 8.18 -21.41 -10.43
C MET A 80 7.97 -21.75 -8.95
N GLY A 81 7.94 -23.04 -8.60
CA GLY A 81 7.74 -23.52 -7.24
C GLY A 81 8.81 -22.99 -6.29
N SER A 82 10.08 -23.05 -6.66
CA SER A 82 11.17 -22.54 -5.82
C SER A 82 11.04 -21.04 -5.52
N THR A 83 10.69 -20.23 -6.52
CA THR A 83 10.50 -18.78 -6.35
C THR A 83 9.26 -18.45 -5.54
N ALA A 84 8.15 -19.18 -5.77
CA ALA A 84 6.89 -18.96 -5.07
C ALA A 84 7.00 -19.39 -3.60
N MET A 85 7.71 -20.48 -3.30
CA MET A 85 7.97 -20.92 -1.93
C MET A 85 8.75 -19.88 -1.13
N LEU A 86 9.80 -19.29 -1.72
CA LEU A 86 10.53 -18.18 -1.10
C LEU A 86 9.61 -16.98 -0.83
N SER A 87 8.77 -16.61 -1.79
CA SER A 87 7.81 -15.52 -1.62
C SER A 87 6.75 -15.83 -0.55
N SER A 88 6.31 -17.09 -0.45
CA SER A 88 5.36 -17.53 0.58
C SER A 88 5.97 -17.48 1.98
N THR A 89 7.23 -17.88 2.15
CA THR A 89 7.90 -17.82 3.47
C THR A 89 8.14 -16.37 3.91
N LEU A 90 8.59 -15.50 3.01
CA LEU A 90 8.71 -14.07 3.27
C LEU A 90 7.35 -13.43 3.53
N GLY A 91 6.34 -13.75 2.73
CA GLY A 91 4.97 -13.24 2.89
C GLY A 91 4.37 -13.63 4.24
N LEU A 92 4.58 -14.87 4.68
CA LEU A 92 4.18 -15.32 6.01
C LEU A 92 4.88 -14.52 7.12
N HIS A 93 6.18 -14.30 6.98
CA HIS A 93 6.94 -13.46 7.91
C HIS A 93 6.39 -12.02 7.95
N TYR A 94 6.08 -11.42 6.81
CA TYR A 94 5.53 -10.06 6.74
C TYR A 94 4.17 -9.95 7.40
N VAL A 95 3.27 -10.90 7.12
CA VAL A 95 1.97 -11.00 7.78
C VAL A 95 2.13 -11.19 9.28
N TYR A 96 3.03 -12.06 9.72
CA TYR A 96 3.32 -12.27 11.14
C TYR A 96 3.78 -10.98 11.84
N VAL A 97 4.76 -10.28 11.26
CA VAL A 97 5.28 -9.03 11.83
C VAL A 97 4.18 -7.98 11.89
N PHE A 98 3.36 -7.86 10.83
CA PHE A 98 2.24 -6.93 10.80
C PHE A 98 1.23 -7.25 11.90
N CYS A 99 0.76 -8.50 11.99
CA CYS A 99 -0.18 -8.94 13.02
C CYS A 99 0.35 -8.68 14.43
N ARG A 100 1.63 -8.95 14.68
CA ARG A 100 2.25 -8.77 16.00
C ARG A 100 2.27 -7.31 16.47
N HIS A 101 2.35 -6.35 15.54
CA HIS A 101 2.47 -4.91 15.86
C HIS A 101 1.18 -4.10 15.56
N SER A 102 0.12 -4.74 15.07
CA SER A 102 -1.21 -4.13 14.90
C SER A 102 -1.90 -3.92 16.26
N ALA A 103 -2.69 -2.85 16.50
CA ALA A 103 -3.47 -2.80 17.76
C ALA A 103 -4.60 -3.82 17.78
N ASP A 104 -5.29 -4.02 16.66
CA ASP A 104 -6.33 -5.04 16.54
C ASP A 104 -5.85 -6.20 15.65
N PRO A 105 -5.08 -7.15 16.20
CA PRO A 105 -4.63 -8.32 15.44
C PRO A 105 -5.79 -9.24 15.03
N ARG A 106 -7.00 -9.10 15.61
CA ARG A 106 -8.13 -10.00 15.33
C ARG A 106 -8.61 -9.87 13.89
N ARG A 107 -8.60 -8.67 13.31
CA ARG A 107 -8.96 -8.46 11.90
C ARG A 107 -7.99 -9.16 10.93
N PRO A 108 -6.68 -8.86 10.93
CA PRO A 108 -5.74 -9.50 10.02
C PRO A 108 -5.63 -11.01 10.27
N ILE A 109 -5.67 -11.47 11.53
CA ILE A 109 -5.68 -12.90 11.84
C ILE A 109 -6.92 -13.59 11.25
N ARG A 110 -8.12 -13.02 11.40
CA ARG A 110 -9.34 -13.59 10.78
C ARG A 110 -9.25 -13.63 9.25
N SER A 111 -8.68 -12.61 8.63
CA SER A 111 -8.45 -12.60 7.17
C SER A 111 -7.50 -13.71 6.74
N VAL A 112 -6.40 -13.92 7.47
CA VAL A 112 -5.44 -15.00 7.19
C VAL A 112 -6.08 -16.36 7.39
N LEU A 113 -6.78 -16.59 8.50
CA LEU A 113 -7.49 -17.85 8.76
C LEU A 113 -8.54 -18.14 7.68
N GLY A 114 -9.34 -17.14 7.31
CA GLY A 114 -10.32 -17.26 6.23
C GLY A 114 -9.67 -17.63 4.90
N ALA A 115 -8.54 -17.01 4.56
CA ALA A 115 -7.79 -17.35 3.35
C ALA A 115 -7.22 -18.78 3.40
N LEU A 116 -6.66 -19.21 4.54
CA LEU A 116 -6.13 -20.56 4.70
C LEU A 116 -7.23 -21.62 4.58
N ILE A 117 -8.41 -21.37 5.15
CA ILE A 117 -9.58 -22.26 4.99
C ILE A 117 -10.00 -22.32 3.52
N ALA A 118 -10.11 -21.16 2.85
CA ALA A 118 -10.47 -21.12 1.44
C ALA A 118 -9.46 -21.86 0.55
N ILE A 119 -8.16 -21.70 0.82
CA ILE A 119 -7.09 -22.42 0.14
C ILE A 119 -7.18 -23.92 0.41
N ALA A 120 -7.43 -24.34 1.66
CA ALA A 120 -7.57 -25.75 1.99
C ALA A 120 -8.75 -26.40 1.26
N LEU A 121 -9.92 -25.74 1.24
CA LEU A 121 -11.09 -26.17 0.48
C LEU A 121 -10.79 -26.24 -1.02
N LEU A 122 -10.05 -25.26 -1.55
CA LEU A 122 -9.63 -25.24 -2.95
C LEU A 122 -8.70 -26.42 -3.27
N VAL A 123 -7.73 -26.71 -2.42
CA VAL A 123 -6.81 -27.85 -2.58
C VAL A 123 -7.57 -29.17 -2.50
N MET A 124 -8.47 -29.33 -1.54
CA MET A 124 -9.33 -30.50 -1.45
C MET A 124 -10.15 -30.68 -2.74
N HIS A 125 -10.77 -29.59 -3.25
CA HIS A 125 -11.53 -29.65 -4.49
C HIS A 125 -10.66 -29.97 -5.70
N ALA A 126 -9.48 -29.36 -5.82
CA ALA A 126 -8.57 -29.60 -6.94
C ALA A 126 -7.99 -31.03 -6.93
N SER A 127 -7.77 -31.61 -5.75
CA SER A 127 -7.20 -32.97 -5.60
C SER A 127 -8.10 -34.08 -6.14
N THR A 128 -9.40 -33.84 -6.29
CA THR A 128 -10.37 -34.80 -6.83
C THR A 128 -10.59 -34.64 -8.33
N ARG A 129 -9.88 -33.70 -8.97
CA ARG A 129 -10.09 -33.31 -10.37
C ARG A 129 -8.94 -33.77 -11.26
N PRO A 130 -9.20 -33.95 -12.57
CA PRO A 130 -8.13 -34.14 -13.54
C PRO A 130 -7.13 -32.98 -13.52
N GLU A 131 -5.88 -33.26 -13.91
CA GLU A 131 -4.77 -32.31 -13.79
C GLU A 131 -5.05 -30.94 -14.45
N LYS A 132 -5.62 -30.92 -15.66
CA LYS A 132 -5.97 -29.67 -16.36
C LYS A 132 -7.03 -28.84 -15.63
N GLU A 133 -8.03 -29.51 -15.04
CA GLU A 133 -9.06 -28.85 -14.24
C GLU A 133 -8.48 -28.32 -12.93
N ALA A 134 -7.62 -29.11 -12.27
CA ALA A 134 -6.92 -28.70 -11.06
C ALA A 134 -6.02 -27.47 -11.31
N GLN A 135 -5.32 -27.43 -12.44
CA GLN A 135 -4.53 -26.26 -12.87
C GLN A 135 -5.41 -25.01 -13.01
N LEU A 136 -6.57 -25.11 -13.65
CA LEU A 136 -7.49 -23.98 -13.80
C LEU A 136 -8.08 -23.54 -12.46
N LEU A 137 -8.52 -24.48 -11.62
CA LEU A 137 -9.10 -24.20 -10.31
C LEU A 137 -8.15 -23.43 -9.41
N ILE A 138 -6.85 -23.79 -9.42
CA ILE A 138 -5.84 -23.13 -8.59
C ILE A 138 -5.32 -21.84 -9.25
N GLY A 139 -5.10 -21.87 -10.57
CA GLY A 139 -4.49 -20.77 -11.32
C GLY A 139 -5.41 -19.56 -11.48
N LEU A 140 -6.71 -19.77 -11.73
CA LEU A 140 -7.65 -18.67 -11.97
C LEU A 140 -7.81 -17.72 -10.78
N PRO A 141 -7.98 -18.19 -9.52
CA PRO A 141 -7.97 -17.30 -8.35
C PRO A 141 -6.66 -16.53 -8.18
N GLY A 142 -5.51 -17.18 -8.42
CA GLY A 142 -4.20 -16.54 -8.36
C GLY A 142 -4.09 -15.40 -9.38
N ASN A 143 -4.55 -15.64 -10.61
CA ASN A 143 -4.57 -14.63 -11.67
C ASN A 143 -5.54 -13.50 -11.39
N ALA A 144 -6.75 -13.79 -10.91
CA ALA A 144 -7.71 -12.77 -10.52
C ALA A 144 -7.10 -11.83 -9.45
N LEU A 145 -6.43 -12.41 -8.45
CA LEU A 145 -5.75 -11.64 -7.43
C LEU A 145 -4.56 -10.81 -7.99
N SER A 146 -3.77 -11.39 -8.90
CA SER A 146 -2.69 -10.68 -9.59
C SER A 146 -3.20 -9.50 -10.42
N LEU A 147 -4.33 -9.65 -11.11
CA LEU A 147 -4.95 -8.58 -11.88
C LEU A 147 -5.45 -7.47 -10.96
N LEU A 148 -6.17 -7.81 -9.89
CA LEU A 148 -6.69 -6.84 -8.91
C LEU A 148 -5.57 -6.00 -8.28
N THR A 149 -4.47 -6.66 -7.88
CA THR A 149 -3.31 -5.98 -7.30
C THR A 149 -2.57 -5.12 -8.32
N SER A 150 -2.44 -5.58 -9.56
CA SER A 150 -1.80 -4.84 -10.66
C SER A 150 -2.66 -3.69 -11.20
N ALA A 151 -3.98 -3.73 -11.00
CA ALA A 151 -4.93 -2.72 -11.45
C ALA A 151 -5.04 -1.51 -10.51
N SER A 152 -4.49 -1.56 -9.28
CA SER A 152 -4.51 -0.44 -8.32
C SER A 152 -4.10 0.91 -8.93
N PRO A 153 -3.07 1.00 -9.81
CA PRO A 153 -2.67 2.25 -10.46
C PRO A 153 -3.72 2.83 -11.42
N LEU A 154 -4.62 2.02 -12.00
CA LEU A 154 -5.70 2.50 -12.89
C LEU A 154 -6.61 3.51 -12.18
N LEU A 155 -6.83 3.31 -10.88
CA LEU A 155 -7.64 4.21 -10.05
C LEU A 155 -7.02 5.62 -9.97
N GLN A 156 -5.71 5.74 -10.16
CA GLN A 156 -4.98 7.00 -10.02
C GLN A 156 -4.80 7.73 -11.35
N ILE A 157 -4.96 7.07 -12.50
CA ILE A 157 -4.70 7.65 -13.82
C ILE A 157 -5.49 8.93 -14.04
N ARG A 158 -6.79 8.95 -13.70
CA ARG A 158 -7.64 10.14 -13.86
C ARG A 158 -7.11 11.32 -13.05
N THR A 159 -6.64 11.07 -11.83
CA THR A 159 -6.06 12.10 -10.96
C THR A 159 -4.77 12.61 -11.56
N ILE A 160 -3.84 11.73 -11.95
CA ILE A 160 -2.55 12.08 -12.56
C ILE A 160 -2.75 12.92 -13.83
N LEU A 161 -3.68 12.53 -14.70
CA LEU A 161 -3.97 13.25 -15.94
C LEU A 161 -4.53 14.65 -15.68
N ARG A 162 -5.27 14.82 -14.58
CA ARG A 162 -5.86 16.10 -14.15
C ARG A 162 -4.84 17.00 -13.46
N THR A 163 -4.03 16.45 -12.55
CA THR A 163 -3.05 17.21 -11.76
C THR A 163 -1.73 17.43 -12.50
N LYS A 164 -1.48 16.66 -13.58
CA LYS A 164 -0.21 16.63 -14.31
C LYS A 164 0.96 16.31 -13.37
N ASP A 165 0.74 15.36 -12.47
CA ASP A 165 1.70 14.97 -11.43
C ASP A 165 1.55 13.47 -11.13
N ALA A 166 2.63 12.71 -11.36
CA ALA A 166 2.70 11.27 -11.11
C ALA A 166 3.47 10.90 -9.82
N SER A 167 3.63 11.84 -8.88
CA SER A 167 4.35 11.61 -7.60
C SER A 167 3.80 10.45 -6.76
N SER A 168 2.55 10.05 -6.98
CA SER A 168 1.92 8.91 -6.29
C SER A 168 2.30 7.54 -6.87
N LEU A 169 2.92 7.48 -8.04
CA LEU A 169 3.33 6.23 -8.67
C LEU A 169 4.74 5.82 -8.21
N PRO A 170 4.90 4.62 -7.63
CA PRO A 170 6.21 4.12 -7.20
C PRO A 170 7.05 3.66 -8.40
N LEU A 171 7.91 4.53 -8.93
CA LEU A 171 8.75 4.25 -10.12
C LEU A 171 9.47 2.89 -10.05
N GLY A 172 10.06 2.55 -8.90
CA GLY A 172 10.75 1.27 -8.71
C GLY A 172 9.84 0.06 -8.94
N MET A 173 8.61 0.09 -8.39
CA MET A 173 7.63 -0.99 -8.59
C MET A 173 7.10 -1.01 -10.03
N SER A 174 6.90 0.16 -10.65
CA SER A 174 6.46 0.26 -12.05
C SER A 174 7.49 -0.35 -13.01
N VAL A 175 8.77 -0.03 -12.83
CA VAL A 175 9.87 -0.65 -13.60
C VAL A 175 9.96 -2.14 -13.32
N MET A 176 9.76 -2.57 -12.08
CA MET A 176 9.78 -4.00 -11.76
C MET A 176 8.62 -4.77 -12.36
N ASN A 177 7.42 -4.19 -12.46
CA ASN A 177 6.32 -4.80 -13.17
C ASN A 177 6.59 -4.95 -14.67
N VAL A 178 7.35 -4.01 -15.28
CA VAL A 178 7.79 -4.15 -16.68
C VAL A 178 8.75 -5.33 -16.83
N VAL A 179 9.80 -5.37 -16.00
CA VAL A 179 10.83 -6.41 -16.09
C VAL A 179 10.28 -7.79 -15.74
N ALA A 180 9.64 -7.92 -14.57
CA ALA A 180 9.07 -9.18 -14.12
C ALA A 180 7.91 -9.62 -15.03
N GLY A 181 7.00 -8.71 -15.36
CA GLY A 181 5.87 -9.01 -16.26
C GLY A 181 6.35 -9.45 -17.66
N GLY A 182 7.36 -8.79 -18.23
CA GLY A 182 7.93 -9.20 -19.51
C GLY A 182 8.60 -10.58 -19.47
N VAL A 183 9.45 -10.82 -18.46
CA VAL A 183 10.19 -12.07 -18.35
C VAL A 183 9.27 -13.25 -18.04
N TRP A 184 8.32 -13.10 -17.10
CA TRP A 184 7.36 -14.15 -16.77
C TRP A 184 6.33 -14.38 -17.88
N MET A 185 5.98 -13.34 -18.66
CA MET A 185 5.17 -13.51 -19.87
C MET A 185 5.90 -14.37 -20.90
N ILE A 186 7.17 -14.07 -21.20
CA ILE A 186 7.99 -14.85 -22.13
C ILE A 186 8.15 -16.30 -21.62
N TYR A 187 8.41 -16.47 -20.31
CA TYR A 187 8.50 -17.78 -19.69
C TYR A 187 7.21 -18.60 -19.86
N GLY A 188 6.04 -17.99 -19.60
CA GLY A 188 4.74 -18.63 -19.83
C GLY A 188 4.52 -19.02 -21.30
N ILE A 189 4.91 -18.18 -22.25
CA ILE A 189 4.85 -18.49 -23.69
C ILE A 189 5.74 -19.70 -24.03
N MET A 190 6.96 -19.75 -23.49
CA MET A 190 7.88 -20.88 -23.70
C MET A 190 7.30 -22.20 -23.18
N LEU A 191 6.57 -22.16 -22.07
CA LEU A 191 5.88 -23.32 -21.49
C LEU A 191 4.54 -23.64 -22.14
N ARG A 192 4.06 -22.78 -23.06
CA ARG A 192 2.70 -22.82 -23.62
C ARG A 192 1.61 -22.77 -22.54
N ASP A 193 1.89 -22.01 -21.49
CA ASP A 193 1.04 -21.87 -20.31
C ASP A 193 0.42 -20.47 -20.27
N LEU A 194 -0.87 -20.40 -20.65
CA LEU A 194 -1.63 -19.15 -20.65
C LEU A 194 -1.93 -18.61 -19.25
N LEU A 195 -1.96 -19.49 -18.24
CA LEU A 195 -2.21 -19.06 -16.87
C LEU A 195 -0.99 -18.35 -16.27
N ILE A 196 0.21 -18.61 -16.81
CA ILE A 196 1.41 -17.82 -16.50
C ILE A 196 1.48 -16.59 -17.40
N SER A 197 1.26 -16.73 -18.72
CA SER A 197 1.55 -15.63 -19.65
C SER A 197 0.56 -14.46 -19.56
N LEU A 198 -0.74 -14.72 -19.42
CA LEU A 198 -1.79 -13.68 -19.43
C LEU A 198 -1.71 -12.67 -18.27
N PRO A 199 -1.62 -13.06 -16.99
CA PRO A 199 -1.51 -12.09 -15.89
C PRO A 199 -0.23 -11.26 -16.00
N ASN A 200 0.85 -11.84 -16.53
CA ASN A 200 2.13 -11.15 -16.69
C ASN A 200 2.15 -10.19 -17.88
N LEU A 201 1.43 -10.50 -18.97
CA LEU A 201 1.13 -9.53 -20.03
C LEU A 201 0.35 -8.34 -19.47
N PHE A 202 -0.64 -8.59 -18.61
CA PHE A 202 -1.37 -7.51 -17.95
C PHE A 202 -0.46 -6.68 -17.03
N ALA A 203 0.39 -7.31 -16.22
CA ALA A 203 1.36 -6.62 -15.37
C ALA A 203 2.35 -5.78 -16.19
N LEU A 204 2.86 -6.32 -17.31
CA LEU A 204 3.74 -5.63 -18.24
C LEU A 204 3.07 -4.38 -18.81
N THR A 205 1.86 -4.52 -19.35
CA THR A 205 1.10 -3.39 -19.93
C THR A 205 0.84 -2.30 -18.89
N MET A 206 0.42 -2.66 -17.67
CA MET A 206 0.25 -1.72 -16.57
C MET A 206 1.56 -1.05 -16.15
N GLY A 207 2.67 -1.80 -16.12
CA GLY A 207 4.00 -1.28 -15.82
C GLY A 207 4.45 -0.25 -16.86
N VAL A 208 4.27 -0.55 -18.15
CA VAL A 208 4.61 0.37 -19.25
C VAL A 208 3.80 1.65 -19.18
N ILE A 209 2.48 1.55 -18.93
CA ILE A 209 1.61 2.73 -18.75
C ILE A 209 2.10 3.60 -17.60
N GLN A 210 2.44 2.99 -16.46
CA GLN A 210 2.93 3.73 -15.29
C GLN A 210 4.27 4.43 -15.57
N VAL A 211 5.24 3.73 -16.16
CA VAL A 211 6.54 4.32 -16.52
C VAL A 211 6.33 5.47 -17.51
N ALA A 212 5.48 5.31 -18.52
CA ALA A 212 5.17 6.38 -19.46
C ALA A 212 4.53 7.60 -18.79
N LEU A 213 3.60 7.40 -17.85
CA LEU A 213 3.00 8.50 -17.08
C LEU A 213 4.03 9.22 -16.20
N ILE A 214 4.94 8.49 -15.55
CA ILE A 214 6.01 9.07 -14.74
C ILE A 214 6.97 9.90 -15.61
N LEU A 215 7.34 9.39 -16.78
CA LEU A 215 8.20 10.13 -17.72
C LEU A 215 7.50 11.37 -18.30
N ARG A 216 6.18 11.29 -18.53
CA ARG A 216 5.40 12.40 -19.09
C ARG A 216 5.05 13.48 -18.07
N PHE A 217 4.80 13.10 -16.83
CA PHE A 217 4.41 13.97 -15.72
C PHE A 217 5.36 13.77 -14.53
N PRO A 218 6.65 14.16 -14.68
CA PRO A 218 7.66 13.89 -13.68
C PRO A 218 7.29 14.47 -12.30
N PRO A 219 7.62 13.76 -11.19
CA PRO A 219 7.32 14.21 -9.84
C PRO A 219 7.92 15.59 -9.58
N LYS A 220 7.10 16.55 -9.12
CA LYS A 220 7.52 17.94 -8.88
C LYS A 220 8.39 18.11 -7.63
N HIS A 221 8.43 17.11 -6.74
CA HIS A 221 9.25 17.12 -5.53
C HIS A 221 10.18 15.90 -5.50
N ARG A 222 11.45 16.13 -5.88
CA ARG A 222 12.48 15.07 -6.03
C ARG A 222 13.19 14.69 -4.71
N GLY A 223 12.62 15.02 -3.54
CA GLY A 223 13.37 15.06 -2.28
C GLY A 223 12.88 14.16 -1.13
N VAL A 224 11.81 13.38 -1.29
CA VAL A 224 11.30 12.55 -0.17
C VAL A 224 11.64 11.08 -0.41
N HIS A 225 12.26 10.46 0.59
CA HIS A 225 12.71 9.07 0.57
C HIS A 225 11.61 8.07 0.11
N PRO A 226 11.98 6.94 -0.53
CA PRO A 226 11.04 5.95 -1.08
C PRO A 226 10.07 5.31 -0.06
N ALA A 227 10.30 5.52 1.25
CA ALA A 227 9.46 5.00 2.33
C ALA A 227 8.13 5.78 2.51
N THR A 228 8.04 7.02 2.00
CA THR A 228 6.91 7.93 2.30
C THR A 228 5.79 7.88 1.26
N ILE A 229 6.00 7.23 0.10
CA ILE A 229 5.02 7.20 -1.01
C ILE A 229 4.17 5.91 -1.00
N ALA A 230 4.60 4.87 -0.27
CA ALA A 230 3.88 3.59 -0.16
C ALA A 230 2.53 3.69 0.60
N THR A 231 2.23 4.84 1.20
CA THR A 231 1.03 5.12 2.03
C THR A 231 -0.20 5.54 1.24
N VAL A 232 -0.07 6.00 -0.02
CA VAL A 232 -1.18 6.65 -0.75
C VAL A 232 -1.92 5.67 -1.69
N SER A 233 -1.40 4.46 -1.90
CA SER A 233 -1.86 3.52 -2.93
C SER A 233 -2.72 2.34 -2.46
N SER A 234 -3.26 2.39 -1.24
CA SER A 234 -4.34 1.49 -0.83
C SER A 234 -5.60 2.31 -0.61
N ILE A 235 -6.66 2.03 -1.41
CA ILE A 235 -8.08 2.36 -1.18
C ILE A 235 -8.27 3.18 0.09
N SER A 236 -8.54 4.49 0.00
CA SER A 236 -8.89 5.47 1.05
C SER A 236 -9.11 4.97 2.49
N ILE A 237 -8.12 4.27 3.06
CA ILE A 237 -8.04 3.86 4.46
C ILE A 237 -6.64 4.30 4.88
N VAL A 238 -6.51 5.62 4.89
CA VAL A 238 -5.53 6.33 5.67
C VAL A 238 -5.60 5.74 7.09
N PRO A 239 -4.53 5.16 7.66
CA PRO A 239 -4.62 4.39 8.90
C PRO A 239 -5.13 5.30 10.02
N MET A 240 -6.33 5.03 10.53
CA MET A 240 -6.91 5.76 11.65
C MET A 240 -6.06 5.58 12.90
N LEU A 241 -5.83 6.65 13.68
CA LEU A 241 -5.24 6.55 15.02
C LEU A 241 -5.90 5.43 15.83
N GLU A 242 -5.10 4.49 16.37
CA GLU A 242 -5.59 3.39 17.19
C GLU A 242 -5.79 3.86 18.65
N PRO A 243 -6.69 3.25 19.45
CA PRO A 243 -6.92 3.54 20.88
C PRO A 243 -5.67 3.77 21.74
N LYS A 244 -4.61 3.01 21.47
CA LYS A 244 -3.32 3.08 22.18
C LYS A 244 -2.47 4.29 21.76
N ASP A 245 -2.69 4.83 20.55
CA ASP A 245 -1.99 6.00 20.03
C ASP A 245 -2.60 7.30 20.54
N PHE A 246 -3.68 7.27 21.34
CA PHE A 246 -4.24 8.46 21.98
C PHE A 246 -3.51 8.86 23.27
N VAL A 247 -2.64 7.98 23.78
CA VAL A 247 -1.79 8.27 24.93
C VAL A 247 -0.49 8.89 24.41
N ILE A 248 -0.27 10.18 24.68
CA ILE A 248 1.09 10.72 24.56
C ILE A 248 1.79 10.46 25.89
N ALA A 249 2.78 9.56 25.87
CA ALA A 249 3.53 9.13 27.05
C ALA A 249 4.19 10.30 27.82
N ASN A 250 4.35 11.46 27.17
CA ASN A 250 4.93 12.68 27.73
C ASN A 250 4.04 13.92 27.51
N ALA A 251 2.71 13.78 27.61
CA ALA A 251 1.81 14.93 27.59
C ALA A 251 2.15 15.91 28.73
N ARG A 252 2.74 17.06 28.42
CA ARG A 252 2.93 18.15 29.39
C ARG A 252 1.57 18.80 29.62
N ALA A 253 1.14 18.85 30.88
CA ALA A 253 -0.15 19.44 31.23
C ALA A 253 -0.26 20.87 30.68
N GLY A 254 -1.30 21.14 29.89
CA GLY A 254 -1.61 22.47 29.34
C GLY A 254 -0.97 22.81 27.99
N GLU A 255 -0.13 21.95 27.40
CA GLU A 255 0.49 22.21 26.09
C GLU A 255 -0.14 21.39 24.95
N ILE A 256 -0.27 22.03 23.78
CA ILE A 256 -0.63 21.34 22.54
C ILE A 256 0.61 20.61 22.02
N GLN A 257 0.45 19.33 21.76
CA GLN A 257 1.51 18.49 21.23
C GLN A 257 1.16 18.07 19.81
N VAL A 258 2.11 18.30 18.89
CA VAL A 258 1.99 17.97 17.48
C VAL A 258 3.05 16.93 17.17
N GLU A 259 2.62 15.70 16.91
CA GLU A 259 3.45 14.57 16.51
C GLU A 259 3.22 14.32 15.02
N VAL A 260 4.18 14.73 14.19
CA VAL A 260 4.07 14.58 12.72
C VAL A 260 4.26 13.11 12.34
N PHE A 261 3.26 12.54 11.65
CA PHE A 261 3.30 11.15 11.18
C PHE A 261 3.57 11.03 9.69
N VAL A 262 3.08 11.99 8.90
CA VAL A 262 3.40 12.13 7.48
C VAL A 262 3.95 13.53 7.32
N ALA A 263 5.25 13.61 7.03
CA ALA A 263 5.88 14.90 6.75
C ALA A 263 5.20 15.56 5.54
N GLY A 264 4.92 16.85 5.66
CA GLY A 264 4.50 17.64 4.50
C GLY A 264 5.70 18.13 3.69
N ASP A 265 5.54 19.27 3.03
CA ASP A 265 6.61 19.85 2.21
C ASP A 265 7.73 20.56 2.99
N GLY A 266 7.53 20.82 4.29
CA GLY A 266 8.49 21.49 5.18
C GLY A 266 8.78 22.96 4.84
N VAL A 267 8.02 23.56 3.91
CA VAL A 267 8.30 24.90 3.38
C VAL A 267 7.05 25.80 3.46
N ASN A 268 5.88 25.27 3.12
CA ASN A 268 4.66 26.07 3.02
C ASN A 268 3.80 25.89 4.26
N TYR A 269 3.84 26.88 5.16
CA TYR A 269 3.02 26.93 6.37
C TYR A 269 1.86 27.94 6.21
N PRO A 270 0.64 27.61 6.66
CA PRO A 270 -0.49 28.51 6.58
C PRO A 270 -0.31 29.69 7.54
N LYS A 271 -0.75 30.87 7.12
CA LYS A 271 -0.71 32.12 7.91
C LYS A 271 -2.10 32.50 8.39
N LYS A 272 -2.17 33.18 9.54
CA LYS A 272 -3.44 33.71 10.07
C LYS A 272 -4.17 34.54 9.02
N GLY A 273 -5.48 34.34 8.93
CA GLY A 273 -6.35 34.95 7.92
C GLY A 273 -6.53 34.13 6.65
N GLN A 274 -5.68 33.13 6.37
CA GLN A 274 -5.87 32.24 5.23
C GLN A 274 -7.00 31.24 5.46
N THR A 275 -7.60 30.77 4.37
CA THR A 275 -8.57 29.69 4.42
C THR A 275 -7.82 28.37 4.31
N VAL A 276 -7.83 27.58 5.38
CA VAL A 276 -7.22 26.24 5.42
C VAL A 276 -8.25 25.17 5.10
N VAL A 277 -7.81 24.11 4.43
CA VAL A 277 -8.63 22.95 4.08
C VAL A 277 -7.95 21.72 4.65
N VAL A 278 -8.65 21.00 5.52
CA VAL A 278 -8.10 19.86 6.27
C VAL A 278 -9.00 18.63 6.15
N HIS A 279 -8.40 17.47 6.25
CA HIS A 279 -9.10 16.27 6.71
C HIS A 279 -8.70 15.98 8.14
N TYR A 280 -9.68 15.70 8.99
CA TYR A 280 -9.44 15.23 10.35
C TYR A 280 -10.36 14.09 10.76
N ILE A 281 -9.91 13.37 11.78
CA ILE A 281 -10.71 12.54 12.67
C ILE A 281 -10.42 12.96 14.11
N ALA A 282 -11.45 13.13 14.93
CA ALA A 282 -11.35 13.59 16.30
C ALA A 282 -11.80 12.50 17.28
N TYR A 283 -10.98 12.30 18.32
CA TYR A 283 -11.14 11.26 19.32
C TYR A 283 -11.13 11.85 20.73
N LEU A 284 -11.90 11.24 21.62
CA LEU A 284 -11.76 11.42 23.06
C LEU A 284 -10.54 10.64 23.56
N GLN A 285 -10.06 10.96 24.77
CA GLN A 285 -8.87 10.32 25.34
C GLN A 285 -9.02 8.80 25.60
N ASP A 286 -10.25 8.31 25.70
CA ASP A 286 -10.58 6.88 25.77
C ASP A 286 -10.56 6.17 24.40
N GLY A 287 -10.25 6.92 23.33
CA GLY A 287 -10.20 6.46 21.95
C GLY A 287 -11.55 6.41 21.23
N LYS A 288 -12.63 6.87 21.85
CA LYS A 288 -13.92 7.01 21.19
C LYS A 288 -13.86 8.14 20.16
N LYS A 289 -14.04 7.79 18.89
CA LYS A 289 -14.25 8.75 17.81
C LYS A 289 -15.57 9.50 18.04
N PHE A 290 -15.53 10.83 18.04
CA PHE A 290 -16.73 11.65 18.17
C PHE A 290 -17.03 12.48 16.91
N ASP A 291 -16.02 12.73 16.06
CA ASP A 291 -16.23 13.46 14.81
C ASP A 291 -15.21 13.07 13.71
N SER A 292 -15.60 13.17 12.44
CA SER A 292 -14.76 12.82 11.29
C SER A 292 -15.21 13.53 10.01
N SER A 293 -14.31 14.33 9.44
CA SER A 293 -14.50 14.88 8.08
C SER A 293 -14.41 13.81 6.99
N ARG A 294 -13.70 12.71 7.26
CA ARG A 294 -13.51 11.61 6.31
C ARG A 294 -14.78 10.77 6.18
N ASP A 295 -15.50 10.57 7.28
CA ASP A 295 -16.79 9.86 7.30
C ASP A 295 -17.87 10.63 6.52
N ARG A 296 -17.72 11.96 6.42
CA ARG A 296 -18.58 12.83 5.60
C ARG A 296 -18.13 12.97 4.15
N GLU A 297 -17.01 12.35 3.77
CA GLU A 297 -16.38 12.45 2.44
C GLU A 297 -16.14 13.91 1.98
N LYS A 298 -16.07 14.86 2.91
CA LYS A 298 -15.98 16.29 2.61
C LYS A 298 -14.92 16.96 3.50
N PRO A 299 -13.86 17.54 2.91
CA PRO A 299 -12.87 18.29 3.66
C PRO A 299 -13.49 19.44 4.45
N PHE A 300 -12.96 19.67 5.64
CA PHE A 300 -13.37 20.77 6.48
C PHE A 300 -12.58 22.04 6.13
N LYS A 301 -13.25 23.18 6.11
CA LYS A 301 -12.67 24.47 5.74
C LYS A 301 -12.96 25.48 6.82
N PHE A 302 -11.93 26.21 7.23
CA PHE A 302 -12.05 27.31 8.18
C PHE A 302 -10.99 28.36 7.92
N LYS A 303 -11.20 29.57 8.47
CA LYS A 303 -10.25 30.66 8.40
C LYS A 303 -9.33 30.61 9.62
N LEU A 304 -8.03 30.44 9.39
CA LEU A 304 -7.03 30.25 10.45
C LEU A 304 -6.93 31.50 11.32
N GLY A 305 -7.07 31.34 12.64
CA GLY A 305 -6.99 32.43 13.61
C GLY A 305 -8.20 33.36 13.61
N ALA A 306 -9.35 32.90 13.08
CA ALA A 306 -10.62 33.62 13.11
C ALA A 306 -11.61 33.04 14.15
N GLU A 307 -11.11 32.20 15.08
CA GLU A 307 -11.89 31.58 16.16
C GLU A 307 -13.10 30.76 15.67
N GLN A 308 -13.00 30.22 14.46
CA GLN A 308 -14.03 29.35 13.87
C GLN A 308 -13.95 27.90 14.38
N VAL A 309 -12.86 27.56 15.05
CA VAL A 309 -12.57 26.24 15.61
C VAL A 309 -12.05 26.39 17.04
N ILE A 310 -11.91 25.27 17.76
CA ILE A 310 -11.30 25.29 19.10
C ILE A 310 -9.89 25.89 19.04
N PRO A 311 -9.45 26.66 20.06
CA PRO A 311 -8.16 27.36 20.04
C PRO A 311 -6.97 26.43 19.76
N GLY A 312 -7.03 25.21 20.30
CA GLY A 312 -5.97 24.23 20.09
C GLY A 312 -5.80 23.78 18.64
N LEU A 313 -6.88 23.80 17.85
CA LEU A 313 -6.81 23.44 16.44
C LEU A 313 -6.23 24.57 15.60
N ASP A 314 -6.60 25.82 15.91
CA ASP A 314 -5.99 27.02 15.29
C ASP A 314 -4.47 27.04 15.54
N GLU A 315 -4.04 26.88 16.80
CA GLU A 315 -2.61 26.85 17.16
C GLU A 315 -1.85 25.66 16.53
N ALA A 316 -2.48 24.49 16.43
CA ALA A 316 -1.81 23.31 15.89
C ALA A 316 -1.64 23.37 14.38
N VAL A 317 -2.66 23.83 13.64
CA VAL A 317 -2.61 23.90 12.17
C VAL A 317 -1.59 24.93 11.68
N GLU A 318 -1.35 26.00 12.45
CA GLU A 318 -0.27 26.97 12.18
C GLU A 318 1.13 26.32 12.18
N ARG A 319 1.31 25.19 12.89
CA ARG A 319 2.58 24.44 12.96
C ARG A 319 2.74 23.40 11.85
N LEU A 320 1.71 23.17 11.04
CA LEU A 320 1.73 22.14 9.99
C LEU A 320 2.06 22.75 8.63
N CYS A 321 2.86 22.04 7.85
CA CYS A 321 3.12 22.42 6.46
C CYS A 321 2.16 21.72 5.47
N MET A 322 2.13 22.18 4.22
CA MET A 322 1.21 21.64 3.21
C MET A 322 1.42 20.13 3.04
N LYS A 323 0.31 19.37 2.98
CA LYS A 323 0.26 17.90 2.93
C LYS A 323 0.72 17.17 4.19
N GLU A 324 1.10 17.88 5.25
CA GLU A 324 1.49 17.26 6.50
C GLU A 324 0.28 16.61 7.20
N ARG A 325 0.51 15.45 7.79
CA ARG A 325 -0.45 14.78 8.66
C ARG A 325 0.17 14.52 10.02
N ALA A 326 -0.50 14.97 11.06
CA ALA A 326 -0.01 14.89 12.42
C ALA A 326 -1.10 14.39 13.37
N LYS A 327 -0.65 13.77 14.48
CA LYS A 327 -1.45 13.66 15.69
C LYS A 327 -1.30 14.91 16.50
N ILE A 328 -2.43 15.46 16.89
CA ILE A 328 -2.50 16.68 17.68
C ILE A 328 -3.22 16.34 18.96
N PHE A 329 -2.51 16.42 20.09
CA PHE A 329 -3.13 16.40 21.40
C PHE A 329 -3.49 17.82 21.80
N ILE A 330 -4.75 18.02 22.16
CA ILE A 330 -5.29 19.30 22.61
C ILE A 330 -5.80 19.13 24.04
N PRO A 331 -5.18 19.83 25.02
CA PRO A 331 -5.66 19.78 26.39
C PRO A 331 -7.03 20.45 26.52
N ALA A 332 -7.80 20.04 27.53
CA ALA A 332 -9.21 20.43 27.66
C ALA A 332 -9.44 21.95 27.67
N ASP A 333 -8.54 22.72 28.28
CA ASP A 333 -8.55 24.19 28.36
C ASP A 333 -8.43 24.88 26.99
N LYS A 334 -7.76 24.22 26.03
CA LYS A 334 -7.66 24.68 24.62
C LYS A 334 -8.65 23.96 23.68
N ALA A 335 -9.54 23.14 24.24
CA ALA A 335 -10.63 22.45 23.55
C ALA A 335 -11.99 23.04 23.96
N TYR A 336 -12.86 22.22 24.59
CA TYR A 336 -14.21 22.63 25.04
C TYR A 336 -14.28 22.95 26.56
N GLY A 337 -13.16 22.87 27.26
CA GLY A 337 -13.02 23.25 28.66
C GLY A 337 -13.99 22.56 29.62
N ARG A 338 -14.34 23.27 30.70
CA ARG A 338 -15.27 22.79 31.74
C ARG A 338 -16.70 22.57 31.24
N LYS A 339 -17.08 23.17 30.13
CA LYS A 339 -18.44 23.05 29.58
C LYS A 339 -18.60 21.77 28.76
N GLY A 340 -17.54 21.33 28.07
CA GLY A 340 -17.65 20.28 27.08
C GLY A 340 -18.49 20.72 25.87
N PHE A 341 -18.90 19.76 25.06
CA PHE A 341 -19.83 19.96 23.94
C PHE A 341 -21.02 19.00 24.11
N PRO A 342 -22.25 19.51 24.30
CA PRO A 342 -23.42 18.69 24.61
C PRO A 342 -23.58 17.49 23.66
N GLY A 343 -23.71 16.29 24.23
CA GLY A 343 -23.93 15.05 23.48
C GLY A 343 -22.72 14.45 22.75
N LEU A 344 -21.59 15.17 22.62
CA LEU A 344 -20.38 14.67 21.93
C LEU A 344 -19.14 14.64 22.82
N VAL A 345 -18.85 15.71 23.55
CA VAL A 345 -17.60 15.87 24.31
C VAL A 345 -17.92 16.16 25.78
N PRO A 346 -17.54 15.29 26.73
CA PRO A 346 -17.77 15.56 28.15
C PRO A 346 -16.97 16.79 28.66
N PRO A 347 -17.39 17.40 29.77
CA PRO A 347 -16.60 18.40 30.50
C PRO A 347 -15.16 17.97 30.76
N ASN A 348 -14.21 18.90 30.66
CA ASN A 348 -12.78 18.70 30.97
C ASN A 348 -12.11 17.56 30.18
N THR A 349 -12.55 17.31 28.95
CA THR A 349 -11.99 16.23 28.12
C THR A 349 -10.86 16.75 27.24
N ASN A 350 -9.70 16.10 27.32
CA ASN A 350 -8.63 16.28 26.34
C ASN A 350 -9.01 15.59 25.02
N LEU A 351 -8.58 16.17 23.92
CA LEU A 351 -8.89 15.67 22.58
C LEU A 351 -7.63 15.23 21.87
N VAL A 352 -7.78 14.24 21.00
CA VAL A 352 -6.73 13.84 20.06
C VAL A 352 -7.28 13.91 18.65
N PHE A 353 -6.55 14.61 17.79
CA PHE A 353 -6.89 14.74 16.38
C PHE A 353 -5.86 14.01 15.54
N ASP A 354 -6.35 13.26 14.56
CA ASP A 354 -5.63 12.85 13.38
C ASP A 354 -5.95 13.87 12.29
N LEU A 355 -5.02 14.77 11.95
CA LEU A 355 -5.28 15.87 11.04
C LEU A 355 -4.28 15.89 9.89
N GLU A 356 -4.79 16.03 8.67
CA GLU A 356 -4.06 16.19 7.41
C GLU A 356 -4.36 17.56 6.80
N LEU A 357 -3.33 18.39 6.59
CA LEU A 357 -3.45 19.69 5.95
C LEU A 357 -3.42 19.53 4.41
N LEU A 358 -4.55 19.74 3.75
CA LEU A 358 -4.68 19.46 2.31
C LEU A 358 -4.19 20.61 1.44
N THR A 359 -4.58 21.84 1.78
CA THR A 359 -4.25 23.08 1.06
C THR A 359 -4.67 24.29 1.90
N PHE A 360 -4.17 25.47 1.55
CA PHE A 360 -4.61 26.75 2.11
C PHE A 360 -4.47 27.85 1.05
N ARG A 361 -5.22 28.94 1.19
CA ARG A 361 -5.20 30.10 0.28
C ARG A 361 -5.30 31.39 1.07
#